data_AF-A0A6N7VSM2-F1
#
_entry.id   AF-A0A6N7VSM2-F1
#
_cell.length_a   1.000
_cell.length_b   1.000
_cell.length_c   1.000
_cell.angle_alpha   90.00
_cell.angle_beta   90.00
_cell.angle_gamma   90.00
#
_symmetry.space_group_name_H-M   'P 1'
#
loop_
_entity.id
_entity.type
_entity.pdbx_description
1 polymer ?
#
loop_
_entity_poly.entity_id
_entity_poly.type
_entity_poly.pdbx_seq_one_letter_code
_entity_poly.pdbx_strand_id
1 'polypeptide(L)' 'MNANVEGRRIRLVATTDPYTRLAPGDEGTIMFVDDAGTVHVDWDCGSTLGLIPGEDAWETLPKQAIDSPFENQRRTTG' A
#
# COMPACT_ATOMS: atom_id res chain seq x y z
N MET A 1 2.43 -20.16 4.24
CA MET A 1 3.21 -18.98 3.83
C MET A 1 2.23 -17.89 3.43
N ASN A 2 1.62 -17.22 4.40
CA ASN A 2 0.66 -16.15 4.16
C ASN A 2 1.39 -14.82 4.31
N ALA A 3 1.88 -14.27 3.19
CA ALA A 3 2.39 -12.91 3.16
C ALA A 3 1.23 -11.98 3.51
N ASN A 4 1.25 -11.53 4.76
CA ASN A 4 0.26 -10.65 5.36
C ASN A 4 0.41 -9.26 4.74
N VAL A 5 -0.22 -9.05 3.58
CA VAL A 5 -0.25 -7.75 2.89
C VAL A 5 -1.30 -6.81 3.47
N GLU A 6 -2.16 -7.31 4.37
CA GLU A 6 -3.10 -6.50 5.15
C GLU A 6 -2.37 -5.40 5.95
N GLY A 7 -2.94 -4.20 5.93
CA GLY A 7 -2.35 -3.02 6.56
C GLY A 7 -1.15 -2.42 5.81
N ARG A 8 -0.82 -2.90 4.60
CA ARG A 8 0.18 -2.23 3.75
C ARG A 8 -0.44 -1.04 3.03
N ARG A 9 0.27 0.09 3.07
CA ARG A 9 -0.01 1.25 2.25
C ARG A 9 0.35 0.94 0.79
N ILE A 10 -0.54 1.28 -0.11
CA ILE A 10 -0.33 1.17 -1.55
C ILE A 10 -0.71 2.47 -2.24
N ARG A 11 -0.22 2.63 -3.47
CA ARG A 11 -0.55 3.75 -4.34
C ARG A 11 -1.06 3.22 -5.67
N LEU A 12 -2.19 3.75 -6.14
CA LEU A 12 -2.72 3.42 -7.45
C LEU A 12 -1.78 3.98 -8.52
N VAL A 13 -1.37 3.14 -9.47
CA VAL A 13 -0.53 3.55 -10.62
C VAL A 13 -1.38 3.70 -11.86
N ALA A 14 -2.31 2.77 -12.08
CA ALA A 14 -3.29 2.80 -13.16
C ALA A 14 -4.45 1.87 -12.81
N THR A 15 -5.65 2.24 -13.23
CA THR A 15 -6.83 1.39 -13.20
C THR A 15 -7.52 1.45 -14.56
N THR A 16 -8.11 0.34 -14.97
CA THR A 16 -8.93 0.25 -16.17
C THR A 16 -10.39 0.57 -15.90
N ASP A 17 -10.81 0.75 -14.65
CA ASP A 17 -12.18 1.06 -14.30
C ASP A 17 -12.49 2.56 -14.55
N PRO A 18 -13.43 2.90 -15.45
CA PRO A 18 -13.79 4.29 -15.73
C PRO A 18 -14.90 4.83 -14.79
N TYR A 19 -15.44 3.99 -13.91
CA TYR A 19 -16.54 4.33 -12.99
C TYR A 19 -16.03 4.70 -11.59
N THR A 20 -14.76 4.49 -11.32
CA THR A 20 -14.09 4.91 -10.11
C THR A 20 -13.71 6.39 -10.16
N ARG A 21 -13.72 7.03 -8.99
CA ARG A 21 -13.18 8.38 -8.79
C ARG A 21 -11.67 8.37 -8.50
N LEU A 22 -11.08 7.19 -8.40
CA LEU A 22 -9.66 7.04 -8.13
C LEU A 22 -8.83 7.47 -9.34
N ALA A 23 -7.82 8.28 -9.06
CA ALA A 23 -6.83 8.72 -10.02
C ALA A 23 -5.50 8.00 -9.76
N PRO A 24 -4.67 7.82 -10.80
CA PRO A 24 -3.31 7.36 -10.62
C PRO A 24 -2.55 8.34 -9.70
N GLY A 25 -2.11 7.82 -8.56
CA GLY A 25 -1.47 8.58 -7.51
C GLY A 25 -2.21 8.53 -6.17
N ASP A 26 -3.48 8.14 -6.15
CA ASP A 26 -4.25 7.93 -4.92
C ASP A 26 -3.61 6.86 -4.04
N GLU A 27 -3.67 7.05 -2.73
CA GLU A 27 -3.12 6.15 -1.73
C GLU A 27 -4.24 5.44 -0.98
N GLY A 28 -3.98 4.19 -0.60
CA GLY A 28 -4.92 3.36 0.13
C GLY A 28 -4.22 2.34 1.01
N THR A 29 -4.99 1.67 1.84
CA THR A 29 -4.51 0.61 2.74
C THR A 29 -5.17 -0.70 2.36
N ILE A 30 -4.37 -1.74 2.10
CA ILE A 30 -4.92 -3.08 1.85
C ILE A 30 -5.64 -3.56 3.10
N MET A 31 -6.93 -3.87 2.96
CA MET A 31 -7.74 -4.45 4.01
C MET A 31 -7.58 -5.97 4.03
N PHE A 32 -7.92 -6.63 2.92
CA PHE A 32 -7.83 -8.08 2.76
C PHE A 32 -7.85 -8.46 1.27
N VAL A 33 -7.59 -9.73 0.97
CA VAL A 33 -7.71 -10.30 -0.38
C VAL A 33 -8.79 -11.37 -0.33
N ASP A 34 -9.79 -11.26 -1.22
CA ASP A 34 -10.86 -12.24 -1.34
C ASP A 34 -10.39 -13.51 -2.08
N ASP A 35 -11.17 -14.60 -2.00
CA ASP A 35 -10.86 -15.89 -2.65
C ASP A 35 -10.73 -15.78 -4.19
N ALA A 36 -11.36 -14.77 -4.78
CA ALA A 36 -11.23 -14.44 -6.19
C ALA A 36 -9.85 -13.83 -6.58
N GLY A 37 -9.01 -13.47 -5.60
CA GLY A 37 -7.74 -12.78 -5.82
C GLY A 37 -7.85 -11.26 -5.94
N THR A 38 -9.04 -10.69 -5.71
CA THR A 38 -9.25 -9.24 -5.66
C THR A 38 -8.72 -8.68 -4.35
N VAL A 39 -7.90 -7.64 -4.43
CA VAL A 39 -7.32 -6.95 -3.29
C VAL A 39 -8.26 -5.83 -2.87
N HIS A 40 -8.88 -5.98 -1.70
CA HIS A 40 -9.74 -4.95 -1.12
C HIS A 40 -8.87 -3.88 -0.47
N VAL A 41 -9.05 -2.63 -0.89
CA VAL A 41 -8.24 -1.49 -0.44
C VAL A 41 -9.17 -0.40 0.06
N ASP A 42 -8.88 0.10 1.25
CA ASP A 42 -9.50 1.29 1.80
C ASP A 42 -8.72 2.50 1.31
N TRP A 43 -9.30 3.23 0.36
CA TRP A 43 -8.67 4.39 -0.25
C TRP A 43 -8.93 5.64 0.58
N ASP A 44 -7.93 6.49 0.78
CA ASP A 44 -8.08 7.74 1.55
C ASP A 44 -9.10 8.70 0.92
N CYS A 45 -9.38 8.56 -0.38
CA CYS A 45 -10.43 9.33 -1.07
C CYS A 45 -11.87 8.87 -0.73
N GLY A 46 -12.03 7.81 0.07
CA GLY A 46 -13.31 7.19 0.42
C GLY A 46 -13.83 6.20 -0.63
N SER A 47 -12.97 5.76 -1.55
CA SER A 47 -13.30 4.71 -2.51
C SER A 47 -13.08 3.32 -1.89
N THR A 48 -13.83 2.33 -2.36
CA THR A 48 -13.70 0.91 -2.00
C THR A 48 -13.41 0.06 -3.24
N LEU A 49 -12.69 0.62 -4.21
CA LEU A 49 -12.31 -0.10 -5.41
C LEU A 49 -11.38 -1.25 -5.05
N GLY A 50 -11.79 -2.47 -5.42
CA GLY A 50 -10.94 -3.64 -5.36
C GLY A 50 -9.97 -3.67 -6.54
N LEU A 51 -8.70 -3.98 -6.28
CA LEU A 51 -7.68 -4.10 -7.32
C LEU A 51 -7.52 -5.55 -7.75
N ILE A 52 -7.44 -5.79 -9.05
CA ILE A 52 -7.26 -7.12 -9.62
C ILE A 52 -5.83 -7.25 -10.16
N PRO A 53 -5.02 -8.20 -9.67
CA PRO A 53 -3.67 -8.41 -10.17
C PRO A 53 -3.69 -8.80 -11.65
N GLY A 54 -3.10 -7.96 -12.49
CA GLY A 54 -3.02 -8.16 -13.94
C GLY A 54 -3.97 -7.26 -14.74
N GLU A 55 -4.99 -6.70 -14.11
CA GLU A 55 -5.90 -5.71 -14.71
C GLU A 55 -5.60 -4.30 -14.18
N ASP A 56 -5.47 -4.19 -12.85
CA ASP A 56 -5.04 -2.95 -12.19
C ASP A 56 -3.54 -2.94 -11.89
N ALA A 57 -2.95 -1.74 -11.88
CA ALA A 57 -1.57 -1.51 -11.53
C ALA A 57 -1.47 -0.66 -10.26
N TRP A 58 -0.77 -1.19 -9.25
CA TRP A 58 -0.51 -0.49 -7.99
C TRP A 58 0.91 -0.75 -7.51
N GLU A 59 1.40 0.17 -6.68
CA GLU A 59 2.71 0.06 -6.05
C GLU A 59 2.54 -0.04 -4.54
N THR A 60 3.18 -1.05 -3.92
CA THR A 60 3.18 -1.14 -2.45
C THR A 60 4.21 -0.18 -1.89
N LEU A 61 3.75 0.75 -1.06
CA LEU A 61 4.66 1.64 -0.35
C LEU A 61 5.40 0.83 0.73
N PRO A 62 6.71 1.07 0.92
CA PRO A 62 7.39 0.52 2.08
C PRO A 62 6.68 1.03 3.34
N LYS A 63 6.43 0.15 4.32
CA LYS A 63 6.14 0.60 5.68
C LYS A 63 7.28 1.55 6.01
N GLN A 64 6.99 2.83 6.20
CA GLN A 64 7.99 3.78 6.67
C GLN A 64 8.62 3.13 7.90
N ALA A 65 9.86 2.69 7.73
CA ALA A 65 10.70 2.31 8.84
C ALA A 65 10.94 3.60 9.59
N ILE A 66 10.02 3.93 10.50
CA ILE A 66 10.28 4.81 11.62
C ILE A 66 11.20 4.06 12.62
N ASP A 67 12.30 3.53 12.12
CA ASP A 67 13.38 2.87 12.84
C ASP A 67 14.63 3.09 11.97
N SER A 68 15.55 4.01 12.27
CA SER A 68 15.75 4.78 13.50
C SER A 68 16.51 6.08 13.14
N PRO A 69 16.05 7.28 13.55
CA PRO A 69 16.80 8.51 13.26
C PRO A 69 17.98 8.80 14.21
N PHE A 70 18.32 7.98 15.20
CA PHE A 70 19.40 8.31 16.15
C PHE A 70 20.15 7.10 16.74
N GLU A 71 21.07 6.47 16.01
CA GLU A 71 22.29 5.93 16.64
C GLU A 71 23.38 7.00 16.54
N ASN A 72 23.22 8.03 17.37
CA ASN A 72 24.29 8.97 17.67
C ASN A 72 24.97 8.50 18.97
N GLN A 73 25.73 7.41 18.91
CA GLN A 73 26.68 7.09 19.99
C GLN A 73 28.01 7.80 19.73
N ARG A 74 28.10 8.90 20.48
CA ARG A 74 29.24 9.74 20.81
C ARG A 74 30.55 8.95 20.99
N ARG A 75 31.63 9.61 20.57
CA ARG A 75 33.02 9.45 21.02
C ARG A 75 33.11 8.99 22.48
N THR A 76 33.97 8.01 22.74
CA THR A 76 34.78 7.93 23.98
C THR A 76 36.07 7.15 23.70
N THR A 77 37.19 7.85 23.85
CA THR A 77 38.52 7.47 24.34
C THR A 77 39.03 6.03 24.19
N GLY A 78 40.21 5.91 23.58
CA GLY A 78 41.16 4.80 23.71
C GLY A 78 42.51 5.20 23.15
#